data_AF-A0A366X2D7-F1
#
_entry.id   AF-A0A366X2D7-F1
#
_cell.length_a   1.000
_cell.length_b   1.000
_cell.length_c   1.000
_cell.angle_alpha   90.00
_cell.angle_beta   90.00
_cell.angle_gamma   90.00
#
_symmetry.space_group_name_H-M   'P 1'
#
loop_
_entity.id
_entity.type
_entity.pdbx_description
1 polymer ?
#
loop_
_entity_poly.entity_id
_entity_poly.type
_entity_poly.pdbx_seq_one_letter_code
_entity_poly.pdbx_strand_id
1 'polypeptide(L)' 'MSENVLSFVESRAGLGEKFQAHYEDAEVWSSFDRIEHALAAEEEFGIQFSPEELTELGSPKSFVDAIQSKLNGN' A
#
# COMPACT_ATOMS: atom_id res chain seq x y z
N MET A 1 2.47 11.18 10.55
CA MET A 1 2.54 9.72 10.36
C MET A 1 1.85 9.27 9.08
N SER A 2 0.65 9.79 8.76
CA SER A 2 -0.07 9.46 7.51
C SER A 2 0.63 9.91 6.22
N GLU A 3 1.34 11.03 6.23
CA GLU A 3 2.01 11.57 5.03
C GLU A 3 3.11 10.63 4.49
N ASN A 4 3.87 9.96 5.36
CA ASN A 4 4.94 9.05 4.92
C ASN A 4 4.39 7.82 4.20
N VAL A 5 3.26 7.28 4.65
CA VAL A 5 2.62 6.11 4.04
C VAL A 5 2.07 6.45 2.66
N LEU A 6 1.41 7.61 2.54
CA LEU A 6 0.90 8.11 1.26
C LEU A 6 2.02 8.32 0.24
N SER A 7 3.11 8.99 0.64
CA SER A 7 4.26 9.20 -0.25
C SER A 7 4.95 7.89 -0.64
N PHE A 8 5.03 6.92 0.26
CA PHE A 8 5.56 5.58 -0.05
C PHE A 8 4.71 4.89 -1.13
N VAL A 9 3.39 4.85 -0.92
CA VAL A 9 2.46 4.20 -1.84
C VAL A 9 2.43 4.92 -3.20
N GLU A 10 2.43 6.25 -3.20
CA GLU A 10 2.49 7.06 -4.42
C GLU A 10 3.77 6.80 -5.24
N SER A 11 4.92 6.74 -4.56
CA SER A 11 6.20 6.44 -5.21
C SER A 11 6.22 5.05 -5.86
N ARG A 12 5.50 4.08 -5.28
CA ARG A 12 5.42 2.69 -5.79
C ARG A 12 4.39 2.55 -6.90
N ALA A 13 3.30 3.32 -6.86
CA ALA A 13 2.28 3.33 -7.92
C ALA A 13 2.81 3.86 -9.26
N GLY A 14 3.82 4.73 -9.26
CA GLY A 14 4.41 5.25 -10.51
C GLY A 14 3.44 6.12 -11.33
N LEU A 15 2.33 6.56 -10.74
CA LEU A 15 1.26 7.31 -11.41
C LEU A 15 1.49 8.82 -11.42
N GLY A 16 2.38 9.35 -10.57
CA GLY A 16 2.64 10.77 -10.43
C GLY A 16 1.36 11.57 -10.17
N GLU A 17 1.13 12.63 -10.95
CA GLU A 17 -0.06 13.50 -10.81
C GLU A 17 -1.40 12.77 -10.97
N LYS A 18 -1.41 11.57 -11.58
CA LYS A 18 -2.63 10.76 -11.74
C LYS A 18 -2.93 9.89 -10.52
N PHE A 19 -2.05 9.83 -9.53
CA PHE A 19 -2.19 8.98 -8.36
C PHE A 19 -3.53 9.21 -7.64
N GLN A 20 -3.92 10.48 -7.43
CA GLN A 20 -5.19 10.81 -6.78
C GLN A 20 -6.42 10.31 -7.56
N ALA A 21 -6.35 10.30 -8.90
CA ALA A 21 -7.46 9.85 -9.74
C ALA A 21 -7.63 8.32 -9.74
N HIS A 22 -6.56 7.58 -9.45
CA HIS A 22 -6.54 6.12 -9.43
C HIS A 22 -6.31 5.55 -8.02
N TYR A 23 -6.40 6.38 -6.99
CA TYR A 23 -6.08 5.97 -5.61
C TYR A 23 -6.96 4.82 -5.12
N GLU A 24 -8.20 4.76 -5.59
CA GLU A 24 -9.17 3.71 -5.25
C GLU A 24 -9.21 2.59 -6.30
N ASP A 25 -8.47 2.72 -7.40
CA ASP A 25 -8.53 1.79 -8.51
C ASP A 25 -7.77 0.49 -8.21
N ALA A 26 -8.48 -0.63 -8.29
CA ALA A 26 -7.89 -1.93 -8.02
C ALA A 26 -6.96 -2.44 -9.14
N GLU A 27 -6.96 -1.76 -10.30
CA GLU A 27 -6.16 -2.12 -11.47
C GLU A 27 -4.79 -1.44 -11.50
N VAL A 28 -4.48 -0.57 -10.52
CA VAL A 28 -3.18 0.13 -10.45
C VAL A 28 -2.02 -0.86 -10.31
N TRP A 29 -2.24 -1.96 -9.60
CA TRP A 29 -1.21 -2.96 -9.33
C TRP A 29 -1.67 -4.36 -9.68
N SER A 30 -0.79 -5.10 -10.35
CA SER A 30 -0.97 -6.53 -10.54
C SER A 30 -0.83 -7.27 -9.21
N SER A 31 -1.26 -8.54 -9.16
CA SER A 31 -1.10 -9.39 -7.98
C SER A 31 0.36 -9.55 -7.55
N PHE A 32 1.31 -9.45 -8.48
CA PHE A 32 2.74 -9.54 -8.17
C PHE A 32 3.27 -8.23 -7.56
N ASP A 33 2.88 -7.09 -8.14
CA ASP A 33 3.27 -5.77 -7.63
C ASP A 33 2.79 -5.57 -6.19
N ARG A 34 1.57 -6.02 -5.87
CA ARG A 34 1.02 -5.96 -4.51
C ARG A 34 1.88 -6.68 -3.49
N ILE A 35 2.40 -7.86 -3.84
CA ILE A 35 3.29 -8.64 -2.96
C ILE A 35 4.61 -7.89 -2.77
N GLU A 36 5.21 -7.40 -3.85
CA GLU A 36 6.46 -6.65 -3.77
C GLU A 36 6.30 -5.39 -2.90
N HIS A 37 5.23 -4.63 -3.10
CA HIS A 37 4.93 -3.43 -2.33
C HIS A 37 4.67 -3.74 -0.86
N ALA A 38 4.07 -4.89 -0.56
CA ALA A 38 3.80 -5.30 0.81
C ALA A 38 5.10 -5.62 1.53
N LEU A 39 5.97 -6.45 0.91
CA LEU A 39 7.29 -6.76 1.46
C LEU A 39 8.13 -5.50 1.69
N ALA A 40 8.08 -4.54 0.75
CA ALA A 40 8.75 -3.26 0.93
C ALA A 40 8.16 -2.44 2.09
N ALA A 41 6.84 -2.47 2.30
CA ALA A 41 6.20 -1.81 3.42
C ALA A 41 6.52 -2.49 4.76
N GLU A 42 6.67 -3.81 4.79
CA GLU A 42 7.15 -4.54 5.97
C GLU A 42 8.55 -4.10 6.38
N GLU A 43 9.46 -3.98 5.41
CA GLU A 43 10.84 -3.51 5.65
C GLU A 43 10.89 -2.04 6.09
N GLU A 44 10.15 -1.16 5.42
CA GLU A 44 10.17 0.28 5.68
C GLU A 44 9.50 0.66 7.00
N PHE A 45 8.35 0.04 7.29
CA PHE A 45 7.51 0.42 8.44
C PHE A 45 7.60 -0.54 9.63
N GLY A 46 8.35 -1.64 9.50
CA GLY A 46 8.49 -2.64 10.56
C GLY A 46 7.18 -3.38 10.87
N ILE A 47 6.32 -3.53 9.86
CA ILE A 47 5.03 -4.23 9.96
C ILE A 47 5.11 -5.62 9.34
N GLN A 48 4.06 -6.42 9.52
CA GLN A 48 3.89 -7.70 8.83
C GLN A 48 2.46 -7.86 8.33
N PHE A 49 2.32 -8.32 7.10
CA PHE A 49 1.07 -8.70 6.47
C PHE A 49 0.89 -10.22 6.51
N SER A 50 -0.32 -10.65 6.83
CA SER A 50 -0.71 -12.05 6.64
C SER A 50 -0.99 -12.32 5.15
N PRO A 51 -0.93 -13.59 4.72
CA PRO A 51 -1.32 -13.97 3.35
C PRO A 51 -2.74 -13.55 2.99
N GLU A 52 -3.66 -13.50 3.96
CA GLU A 52 -5.04 -13.07 3.77
C GLU A 52 -5.10 -11.57 3.51
N GLU A 53 -4.38 -10.78 4.30
CA GLU A 53 -4.28 -9.33 4.11
C GLU A 53 -3.74 -8.99 2.72
N LEU A 54 -2.70 -9.69 2.25
CA LEU A 54 -2.15 -9.50 0.90
C LEU A 54 -3.18 -9.71 -0.22
N THR A 55 -4.18 -10.59 -0.02
CA THR A 55 -5.25 -10.79 -0.99
C THR A 55 -6.31 -9.67 -0.95
N GLU A 56 -6.45 -8.98 0.17
CA GLU A 56 -7.37 -7.85 0.36
C GLU A 56 -6.77 -6.50 -0.08
N LEU A 57 -5.46 -6.46 -0.33
CA LEU A 57 -4.73 -5.29 -0.83
C LEU A 57 -5.00 -5.05 -2.33
N GLY A 58 -6.26 -4.77 -2.66
CA GLY A 58 -6.74 -4.58 -4.02
C GLY A 58 -6.33 -3.25 -4.66
N SER A 59 -6.23 -2.16 -3.91
CA SER A 59 -5.99 -0.80 -4.43
C SER A 59 -4.94 -0.04 -3.61
N PRO A 60 -4.39 1.07 -4.14
CA PRO A 60 -3.47 1.93 -3.38
C PRO A 60 -4.07 2.39 -2.05
N LYS A 61 -5.36 2.72 -2.04
CA LYS A 61 -6.10 3.08 -0.84
C LYS A 61 -6.11 1.97 0.20
N SER A 62 -6.45 0.73 -0.17
CA SER A 62 -6.48 -0.36 0.81
C SER A 62 -5.09 -0.66 1.37
N PHE A 63 -4.04 -0.41 0.59
CA PHE A 63 -2.65 -0.44 1.04
C PHE A 63 -2.33 0.60 2.12
N VAL A 64 -2.66 1.85 1.87
CA VAL A 64 -2.45 2.93 2.85
C VAL A 64 -3.23 2.64 4.12
N ASP A 65 -4.50 2.26 4.00
CA ASP A 65 -5.37 1.99 5.13
C ASP A 65 -4.85 0.79 5.96
N ALA A 66 -4.36 -0.27 5.31
CA ALA A 66 -3.79 -1.43 5.99
C ALA A 66 -2.47 -1.10 6.73
N ILE A 67 -1.55 -0.37 6.09
CA ILE A 67 -0.29 0.07 6.72
C ILE A 67 -0.60 0.95 7.94
N GLN A 68 -1.51 1.92 7.79
CA GLN A 68 -1.90 2.80 8.88
C GLN A 68 -2.57 2.04 10.04
N SER A 69 -3.41 1.05 9.74
CA SER A 69 -4.04 0.21 10.75
C SER A 69 -2.98 -0.53 11.57
N LYS A 70 -1.95 -1.10 10.93
CA LYS A 70 -0.83 -1.77 11.61
C LYS A 70 0.00 -0.80 12.45
N LEU A 71 0.28 0.39 11.94
CA LEU A 71 1.07 1.41 12.65
C LEU A 71 0.35 2.00 13.86
N ASN A 72 -0.98 2.10 13.82
CA ASN A 72 -1.79 2.63 14.91
C ASN A 72 -2.25 1.56 15.92
N GLY A 73 -2.20 0.28 15.52
CA GLY A 73 -2.66 -0.86 16.30
C GLY A 73 -1.55 -1.64 17.02
N ASN A 74 -0.29 -1.15 16.99
CA ASN A 74 0.88 -1.76 17.62
C ASN A 74 1.44 -0.86 18.74
#